data_AF-A0A4R0KYK4-F1
#
_entry.id   AF-A0A4R0KYK4-F1
#
_cell.length_a   1.000
_cell.length_b   1.000
_cell.length_c   1.000
_cell.angle_alpha   90.00
_cell.angle_beta   90.00
_cell.angle_gamma   90.00
#
_symmetry.space_group_name_H-M   'P 1'
#
loop_
_entity.id
_entity.type
_entity.pdbx_description
1 polymer ?
#
loop_
_entity_poly.entity_id
_entity_poly.type
_entity_poly.pdbx_seq_one_letter_code
_entity_poly.pdbx_strand_id
1 'polypeptide(L)'
;MNLSRRQLLAASTVAGASLAVPGVATAAPNVVRRDRPALPSGIMSGDVTENSAIVWSRTDRRGRLVVDLTSNGRFDRAIRLRGPITGPDDDFTAQLPLKGLRPGQRYDYRIAFEDSWGRRGETLEGAFGTPGRNRGLSFVWTGDTAGQGYGINPEIGGMAAYKAMHQTRPDFFLHSGDNIYADGPIEAELKVADGTVWKNVVTEEVSKVAETLAEYRGRYKYNLLDDNVRALYADVPIVSQWDDHETLNNWYPGEILTDDRYTEKRVDVLAARARKAFLEYLPMVHSAGRNRIYRKVSYGPLLDVFCLDMRTYRGANPTPDTVGPVAMLGAEQAAWLVREAAASKATWKVIASDMPLGLLVPDGPLIEAVANGVSGAPGGREHEIAWVLSQFKRRKVRNTIWLTADVHYAAAHHYDPSRAAYTDFDPFWELVAGPVNAGTFGPNALDSTFGPKVEFVKAADFPSQSPAGGNQFFGHVSIDPRSGVFTASLRNLFGTVLWSQDINPARH
;
A
#
# COMPACT_ATOMS: atom_id res chain seq x y z
N MET A 1 3.53 -20.61 -12.98
CA MET A 1 3.17 -21.69 -13.93
C MET A 1 2.55 -21.03 -15.17
N ASN A 2 2.94 -21.40 -16.39
CA ASN A 2 2.36 -20.80 -17.61
C ASN A 2 1.05 -21.53 -17.94
N LEU A 3 -0.09 -20.82 -17.89
CA LEU A 3 -1.37 -21.34 -18.35
C LEU A 3 -1.31 -21.55 -19.88
N SER A 4 -1.63 -22.75 -20.37
CA SER A 4 -1.60 -23.03 -21.83
C SER A 4 -2.88 -22.53 -22.52
N ARG A 5 -2.78 -22.04 -23.77
CA ARG A 5 -3.94 -21.61 -24.58
C ARG A 5 -5.03 -22.69 -24.75
N ARG A 6 -4.66 -23.99 -24.68
CA ARG A 6 -5.62 -25.11 -24.79
C ARG A 6 -6.47 -25.31 -23.54
N GLN A 7 -6.02 -24.91 -22.35
CA GLN A 7 -6.83 -24.95 -21.12
C GLN A 7 -7.88 -23.82 -21.08
N LEU A 8 -7.75 -22.81 -21.93
CA LEU A 8 -8.65 -21.63 -22.00
C LEU A 8 -9.75 -21.74 -23.07
N LEU A 9 -9.78 -22.81 -23.88
CA LEU A 9 -10.68 -22.96 -25.04
C LEU A 9 -11.86 -23.93 -24.86
N ALA A 10 -12.08 -24.48 -23.67
CA ALA A 10 -13.24 -25.35 -23.39
C ALA A 10 -14.55 -24.61 -23.04
N ALA A 11 -14.61 -23.29 -23.25
CA ALA A 11 -15.74 -22.46 -22.80
C ALA A 11 -16.21 -21.48 -23.88
N SER A 12 -16.81 -21.99 -24.96
CA SER A 12 -17.56 -21.15 -25.90
C SER A 12 -18.51 -21.97 -26.77
N THR A 13 -19.77 -22.15 -26.34
CA THR A 13 -20.95 -22.32 -27.21
C THR A 13 -22.24 -21.86 -26.51
N VAL A 14 -23.21 -21.46 -27.34
CA VAL A 14 -24.32 -20.50 -27.18
C VAL A 14 -25.44 -20.89 -26.20
N ALA A 15 -26.15 -19.84 -25.77
CA ALA A 15 -27.30 -19.71 -24.88
C ALA A 15 -28.51 -20.63 -25.13
N GLY A 16 -29.14 -21.03 -24.03
CA GLY A 16 -30.54 -21.45 -23.96
C GLY A 16 -31.14 -20.90 -22.66
N ALA A 17 -32.20 -20.11 -22.76
CA ALA A 17 -32.88 -19.49 -21.63
C ALA A 17 -33.77 -20.51 -20.90
N SER A 18 -33.61 -20.62 -19.59
CA SER A 18 -34.56 -21.32 -18.72
C SER A 18 -34.73 -20.53 -17.42
N LEU A 19 -35.97 -20.07 -17.20
CA LEU A 19 -36.44 -19.42 -15.99
C LEU A 19 -36.27 -20.37 -14.79
N ALA A 20 -35.57 -19.93 -13.75
CA ALA A 20 -35.49 -20.65 -12.47
C ALA A 20 -35.93 -19.73 -11.32
N VAL A 21 -36.87 -20.26 -10.54
CA VAL A 21 -37.48 -19.68 -9.34
C VAL A 21 -36.42 -19.56 -8.21
N PRO A 22 -36.40 -18.49 -7.39
CA PRO A 22 -35.41 -18.36 -6.33
C PRO A 22 -35.74 -19.30 -5.18
N GLY A 23 -34.94 -20.36 -5.03
CA GLY A 23 -34.89 -21.16 -3.81
C GLY A 23 -34.09 -20.41 -2.75
N VAL A 24 -34.69 -20.19 -1.59
CA VAL A 24 -34.02 -19.65 -0.40
C VAL A 24 -32.98 -20.67 0.06
N ALA A 25 -31.70 -20.41 -0.21
CA ALA A 25 -30.60 -21.21 0.31
C ALA A 25 -30.39 -20.85 1.78
N THR A 26 -30.79 -21.75 2.68
CA THR A 26 -30.39 -21.69 4.09
C THR A 26 -28.91 -22.02 4.17
N ALA A 27 -28.09 -21.04 4.58
CA ALA A 27 -26.67 -21.26 4.86
C ALA A 27 -26.55 -22.25 6.03
N ALA A 28 -26.02 -23.44 5.77
CA ALA A 28 -25.64 -24.35 6.83
C ALA A 28 -24.46 -23.77 7.61
N PRO A 29 -24.43 -23.87 8.95
CA PRO A 29 -23.31 -23.37 9.75
C PRO A 29 -22.03 -24.12 9.38
N ASN A 30 -20.96 -23.37 9.07
CA ASN A 30 -19.63 -23.92 8.82
C ASN A 30 -19.12 -24.61 10.09
N VAL A 31 -19.20 -25.95 10.12
CA VAL A 31 -18.49 -26.74 11.14
C VAL A 31 -16.99 -26.63 10.85
N VAL A 32 -16.29 -25.79 11.62
CA VAL A 32 -14.83 -25.71 11.62
C VAL A 32 -14.30 -27.04 12.15
N ARG A 33 -13.95 -27.97 11.25
CA ARG A 33 -13.22 -29.19 11.62
C ARG A 33 -11.80 -28.78 12.01
N ARG A 34 -11.50 -28.73 13.31
CA ARG A 34 -10.17 -28.41 13.88
C ARG A 34 -9.02 -29.24 13.26
N ASP A 35 -9.33 -30.41 12.69
CA ASP A 35 -8.38 -31.31 12.04
C ASP A 35 -7.96 -30.89 10.62
N ARG A 36 -8.47 -29.78 10.07
CA ARG A 36 -8.14 -29.29 8.73
C ARG A 36 -7.44 -27.93 8.75
N PRO A 37 -6.60 -27.62 7.74
CA PRO A 37 -5.96 -26.30 7.64
C PRO A 37 -6.97 -25.15 7.67
N ALA A 38 -6.70 -24.12 8.46
CA ALA A 38 -7.50 -22.89 8.54
C ALA A 38 -6.86 -21.75 7.75
N LEU A 39 -7.59 -20.63 7.58
CA LEU A 39 -7.16 -19.39 6.92
C LEU A 39 -7.22 -18.19 7.87
N PRO A 40 -6.43 -18.19 8.97
CA PRO A 40 -6.57 -17.21 10.06
C PRO A 40 -6.33 -15.76 9.65
N SER A 41 -5.57 -15.52 8.58
CA SER A 41 -5.20 -14.18 8.11
C SER A 41 -5.91 -13.77 6.82
N GLY A 42 -6.93 -14.53 6.40
CA GLY A 42 -7.67 -14.25 5.18
C GLY A 42 -6.89 -14.53 3.90
N ILE A 43 -7.28 -13.85 2.83
CA ILE A 43 -6.75 -13.98 1.48
C ILE A 43 -6.48 -12.59 0.93
N MET A 44 -5.51 -12.48 0.04
CA MET A 44 -5.24 -11.23 -0.66
C MET A 44 -4.88 -11.49 -2.12
N SER A 45 -5.02 -10.45 -2.94
CA SER A 45 -4.36 -10.36 -4.23
C SER A 45 -3.57 -9.06 -4.33
N GLY A 46 -2.57 -9.01 -5.20
CA GLY A 46 -1.75 -7.81 -5.37
C GLY A 46 -0.92 -7.85 -6.63
N ASP A 47 -0.28 -6.71 -6.94
CA ASP A 47 0.49 -6.47 -8.16
C ASP A 47 -0.22 -7.00 -9.42
N VAL A 48 -1.52 -6.72 -9.52
CA VAL A 48 -2.32 -7.09 -10.70
C VAL A 48 -1.89 -6.24 -11.89
N THR A 49 -1.69 -6.89 -13.03
CA THR A 49 -1.39 -6.26 -14.32
C THR A 49 -2.36 -6.75 -15.38
N GLU A 50 -2.22 -6.31 -16.63
CA GLU A 50 -3.02 -6.81 -17.76
C GLU A 50 -2.95 -8.34 -17.93
N ASN A 51 -1.92 -9.02 -17.42
CA ASN A 51 -1.71 -10.45 -17.67
C ASN A 51 -1.21 -11.27 -16.47
N SER A 52 -1.05 -10.66 -15.30
CA SER A 52 -0.54 -11.30 -14.10
C SER A 52 -1.21 -10.80 -12.84
N ALA A 53 -1.10 -11.58 -11.77
CA ALA A 53 -1.49 -11.21 -10.42
C ALA A 53 -0.68 -12.05 -9.43
N ILE A 54 -0.54 -11.59 -8.19
CA ILE A 54 -0.12 -12.42 -7.07
C ILE A 54 -1.37 -12.72 -6.24
N VAL A 55 -1.55 -13.97 -5.82
CA VAL A 55 -2.51 -14.32 -4.77
C VAL A 55 -1.76 -14.82 -3.55
N TRP A 56 -2.24 -14.45 -2.37
CA TRP A 56 -1.59 -14.70 -1.09
C TRP A 56 -2.59 -15.26 -0.09
N SER A 57 -2.12 -16.14 0.79
CA SER A 57 -2.81 -16.48 2.03
C SER A 57 -1.84 -17.07 3.05
N ARG A 58 -2.27 -17.14 4.30
CA ARG A 58 -1.57 -17.81 5.41
C ARG A 58 -2.45 -18.89 6.01
N THR A 59 -1.85 -20.03 6.33
CA THR A 59 -2.52 -21.12 7.03
C THR A 59 -2.00 -21.29 8.47
N ASP A 60 -2.62 -22.15 9.26
CA ASP A 60 -2.28 -22.38 10.68
C ASP A 60 -1.32 -23.56 10.88
N ARG A 61 -0.95 -24.27 9.82
CA ARG A 61 -0.12 -25.48 9.85
C ARG A 61 0.59 -25.72 8.52
N ARG A 62 1.56 -26.63 8.45
CA ARG A 62 2.18 -27.00 7.17
C ARG A 62 1.11 -27.44 6.17
N GLY A 63 1.12 -26.85 4.99
CA GLY A 63 0.11 -27.10 3.97
C GLY A 63 0.51 -26.60 2.60
N ARG A 64 -0.13 -27.16 1.57
CA ARG A 64 0.02 -26.71 0.18
C ARG A 64 -1.07 -25.73 -0.17
N LEU A 65 -0.68 -24.55 -0.68
CA LEU A 65 -1.63 -23.59 -1.23
C LEU A 65 -2.34 -24.17 -2.46
N VAL A 66 -3.66 -24.08 -2.50
CA VAL A 66 -4.50 -24.45 -3.64
C VAL A 66 -5.42 -23.29 -3.99
N VAL A 67 -5.45 -22.94 -5.27
CA VAL A 67 -6.26 -21.83 -5.79
C VAL A 67 -7.13 -22.35 -6.92
N ASP A 68 -8.44 -22.26 -6.76
CA ASP A 68 -9.37 -22.45 -7.86
C ASP A 68 -9.66 -21.08 -8.48
N LEU A 69 -9.36 -20.88 -9.76
CA LEU A 69 -9.50 -19.60 -10.47
C LEU A 69 -10.52 -19.70 -11.59
N THR A 70 -11.46 -18.75 -11.66
CA THR A 70 -12.46 -18.68 -12.75
C THR A 70 -12.63 -17.24 -13.25
N SER A 71 -13.05 -17.07 -14.50
CA SER A 71 -13.34 -15.77 -15.11
C SER A 71 -14.82 -15.60 -15.47
N ASN A 72 -15.68 -16.52 -15.05
CA ASN A 72 -17.12 -16.52 -15.35
C ASN A 72 -17.98 -16.70 -14.10
N GLY A 73 -17.39 -16.58 -12.90
CA GLY A 73 -18.06 -16.77 -11.62
C GLY A 73 -18.44 -18.22 -11.27
N ARG A 74 -18.10 -19.21 -12.11
CA ARG A 74 -18.48 -20.62 -11.87
C ARG A 74 -17.28 -21.46 -11.49
N PHE A 75 -17.27 -21.94 -10.23
CA PHE A 75 -16.18 -22.73 -9.67
C PHE A 75 -16.19 -24.21 -10.05
N ASP A 76 -17.30 -24.74 -10.56
CA ASP A 76 -17.37 -26.07 -11.17
C ASP A 76 -16.48 -26.19 -12.42
N ARG A 77 -16.17 -25.06 -13.06
CA ARG A 77 -15.27 -24.93 -14.22
C ARG A 77 -13.97 -24.19 -13.91
N ALA A 78 -13.67 -23.96 -12.63
CA ALA A 78 -12.45 -23.27 -12.25
C ALA A 78 -11.20 -24.08 -12.62
N ILE A 79 -10.15 -23.37 -12.99
CA ILE A 79 -8.82 -23.95 -13.14
C ILE A 79 -8.22 -24.08 -11.76
N ARG A 80 -7.90 -25.32 -11.35
CA ARG A 80 -7.18 -25.58 -10.11
C ARG A 80 -5.69 -25.39 -10.30
N LEU A 81 -5.11 -24.53 -9.49
CA LEU A 81 -3.68 -24.25 -9.43
C LEU A 81 -3.13 -24.70 -8.07
N ARG A 82 -1.98 -25.36 -8.10
CA ARG A 82 -1.24 -25.77 -6.90
C ARG A 82 -0.06 -24.83 -6.72
N GLY A 83 -0.04 -24.14 -5.59
CA GLY A 83 1.04 -23.27 -5.15
C GLY A 83 2.11 -24.00 -4.33
N PRO A 84 3.00 -23.24 -3.66
CA PRO A 84 4.04 -23.80 -2.81
C PRO A 84 3.46 -24.51 -1.59
N ILE A 85 4.27 -25.38 -0.98
CA ILE A 85 4.07 -25.85 0.39
C ILE A 85 4.69 -24.80 1.31
N THR A 86 3.96 -24.39 2.33
CA THR A 86 4.46 -23.47 3.35
C THR A 86 4.58 -24.15 4.71
N GLY A 87 5.34 -23.54 5.61
CA GLY A 87 5.64 -24.04 6.95
C GLY A 87 6.17 -22.95 7.88
N PRO A 88 6.70 -23.33 9.06
CA PRO A 88 7.17 -22.40 10.07
C PRO A 88 8.22 -21.39 9.58
N ASP A 89 9.07 -21.79 8.63
CA ASP A 89 10.18 -20.96 8.12
C ASP A 89 9.70 -19.67 7.43
N ASP A 90 8.51 -19.71 6.83
CA ASP A 90 7.84 -18.59 6.14
C ASP A 90 6.56 -18.16 6.88
N ASP A 91 6.45 -18.50 8.18
CA ASP A 91 5.26 -18.29 9.02
C ASP A 91 3.95 -18.72 8.36
N PHE A 92 4.01 -19.85 7.66
CA PHE A 92 2.88 -20.47 6.99
C PHE A 92 2.21 -19.57 5.93
N THR A 93 2.90 -18.53 5.47
CA THR A 93 2.47 -17.67 4.35
C THR A 93 2.79 -18.34 3.02
N ALA A 94 1.94 -18.13 2.02
CA ALA A 94 2.17 -18.64 0.68
C ALA A 94 1.71 -17.64 -0.37
N GLN A 95 2.56 -17.41 -1.37
CA GLN A 95 2.27 -16.58 -2.53
C GLN A 95 2.30 -17.42 -3.80
N LEU A 96 1.34 -17.19 -4.69
CA LEU A 96 1.26 -17.84 -5.99
C LEU A 96 1.18 -16.79 -7.11
N PRO A 97 2.25 -16.63 -7.91
CA PRO A 97 2.21 -15.81 -9.12
C PRO A 97 1.33 -16.45 -10.20
N LEU A 98 0.27 -15.74 -10.58
CA LEU A 98 -0.60 -16.03 -11.71
C LEU A 98 -0.06 -15.34 -12.96
N LYS A 99 0.01 -16.07 -14.08
CA LYS A 99 0.52 -15.57 -15.36
C LYS A 99 -0.39 -16.00 -16.51
N GLY A 100 -0.41 -15.21 -17.57
CA GLY A 100 -1.21 -15.51 -18.77
C GLY A 100 -2.70 -15.21 -18.59
N LEU A 101 -3.02 -14.28 -17.68
CA LEU A 101 -4.37 -13.74 -17.53
C LEU A 101 -4.75 -12.92 -18.77
N ARG A 102 -6.04 -12.84 -19.05
CA ARG A 102 -6.58 -12.03 -20.15
C ARG A 102 -6.80 -10.59 -19.65
N PRO A 103 -6.41 -9.56 -20.39
CA PRO A 103 -6.68 -8.17 -20.02
C PRO A 103 -8.18 -7.86 -19.97
N GLY A 104 -8.58 -6.87 -19.17
CA GLY A 104 -9.96 -6.39 -19.07
C GLY A 104 -10.94 -7.41 -18.50
N GLN A 105 -10.45 -8.40 -17.77
CA GLN A 105 -11.21 -9.54 -17.29
C GLN A 105 -11.25 -9.54 -15.76
N ARG A 106 -12.44 -9.72 -15.20
CA ARG A 106 -12.64 -10.08 -13.79
C ARG A 106 -12.35 -11.57 -13.59
N TYR A 107 -11.64 -11.86 -12.51
CA TYR A 107 -11.37 -13.19 -12.01
C TYR A 107 -11.91 -13.32 -10.60
N ASP A 108 -12.62 -14.41 -10.33
CA ASP A 108 -13.00 -14.83 -8.99
C ASP A 108 -12.13 -16.04 -8.62
N TYR A 109 -11.65 -16.08 -7.38
CA TYR A 109 -10.74 -17.11 -6.92
C TYR A 109 -11.13 -17.65 -5.54
N ARG A 110 -10.85 -18.93 -5.32
CA ARG A 110 -11.04 -19.65 -4.05
C ARG A 110 -9.70 -20.16 -3.58
N ILE A 111 -9.26 -19.71 -2.40
CA ILE A 111 -8.03 -20.19 -1.78
C ILE A 111 -8.36 -21.20 -0.68
N ALA A 112 -7.57 -22.25 -0.60
CA ALA A 112 -7.51 -23.16 0.53
C ALA A 112 -6.10 -23.73 0.70
N PHE A 113 -5.86 -24.45 1.79
CA PHE A 113 -4.69 -25.30 1.94
C PHE A 113 -5.07 -26.79 2.01
N GLU A 114 -4.22 -27.62 1.40
CA GLU A 114 -4.25 -29.08 1.54
C GLU A 114 -3.18 -29.52 2.56
N ASP A 115 -3.55 -30.45 3.44
CA ASP A 115 -2.58 -31.10 4.34
C ASP A 115 -1.71 -32.15 3.62
N SER A 116 -0.87 -32.87 4.37
CA SER A 116 0.03 -33.91 3.82
C SER A 116 -0.70 -35.08 3.16
N TRP A 117 -1.99 -35.28 3.45
CA TRP A 117 -2.82 -36.31 2.84
C TRP A 117 -3.69 -35.77 1.70
N GLY A 118 -3.50 -34.51 1.30
CA GLY A 118 -4.28 -33.86 0.24
C GLY A 118 -5.69 -33.45 0.67
N ARG A 119 -6.00 -33.45 1.98
CA ARG A 119 -7.32 -33.06 2.47
C ARG A 119 -7.41 -31.54 2.52
N ARG A 120 -8.38 -30.97 1.82
CA ARG A 120 -8.63 -29.53 1.76
C ARG A 120 -9.26 -29.01 3.05
N GLY A 121 -8.72 -27.90 3.55
CA GLY A 121 -9.25 -27.17 4.70
C GLY A 121 -10.29 -26.11 4.38
N GLU A 122 -10.32 -25.09 5.22
CA GLU A 122 -11.16 -23.89 5.03
C GLU A 122 -10.92 -23.28 3.64
N THR A 123 -11.96 -22.70 3.06
CA THR A 123 -11.88 -22.02 1.77
C THR A 123 -12.47 -20.63 1.89
N LEU A 124 -11.74 -19.63 1.40
CA LEU A 124 -12.23 -18.25 1.26
C LEU A 124 -12.26 -17.86 -0.22
N GLU A 125 -13.21 -16.99 -0.58
CA GLU A 125 -13.38 -16.46 -1.93
C GLU A 125 -12.99 -15.00 -1.98
N GLY A 126 -12.41 -14.59 -3.09
CA GLY A 126 -12.09 -13.20 -3.39
C GLY A 126 -12.17 -12.95 -4.89
N ALA A 127 -11.91 -11.72 -5.30
CA ALA A 127 -11.91 -11.33 -6.71
C ALA A 127 -10.81 -10.33 -7.03
N PHE A 128 -10.48 -10.21 -8.31
CA PHE A 128 -9.68 -9.10 -8.83
C PHE A 128 -10.01 -8.85 -10.31
N GLY A 129 -9.74 -7.63 -10.78
CA GLY A 129 -9.89 -7.25 -12.18
C GLY A 129 -8.54 -6.97 -12.83
N THR A 130 -8.30 -7.55 -13.99
CA THR A 130 -7.17 -7.13 -14.83
C THR A 130 -7.56 -5.86 -15.61
N PRO A 131 -6.66 -4.87 -15.72
CA PRO A 131 -6.90 -3.65 -16.49
C PRO A 131 -7.10 -3.98 -17.98
N GLY A 132 -7.86 -3.14 -18.68
CA GLY A 132 -8.16 -3.30 -20.11
C GLY A 132 -8.28 -1.95 -20.82
N ARG A 133 -8.15 -1.96 -22.16
CA ARG A 133 -7.97 -0.74 -22.97
C ARG A 133 -9.10 0.28 -22.92
N ASN A 134 -10.35 -0.15 -22.76
CA ASN A 134 -11.54 0.72 -22.90
C ASN A 134 -12.33 0.83 -21.59
N ARG A 135 -11.71 0.54 -20.45
CA ARG A 135 -12.34 0.60 -19.13
C ARG A 135 -11.67 1.68 -18.31
N GLY A 136 -12.48 2.48 -17.60
CA GLY A 136 -11.95 3.43 -16.63
C GLY A 136 -11.20 2.71 -15.52
N LEU A 137 -10.38 3.47 -14.80
CA LEU A 137 -9.62 2.99 -13.67
C LEU A 137 -10.06 3.76 -12.42
N SER A 138 -10.32 3.07 -11.32
CA SER A 138 -10.54 3.68 -10.00
C SER A 138 -9.58 3.06 -9.01
N PHE A 139 -8.98 3.85 -8.13
CA PHE A 139 -8.16 3.32 -7.05
C PHE A 139 -8.21 4.21 -5.82
N VAL A 140 -7.85 3.66 -4.67
CA VAL A 140 -7.70 4.39 -3.42
C VAL A 140 -6.25 4.35 -2.96
N TRP A 141 -5.82 5.35 -2.19
CA TRP A 141 -4.51 5.35 -1.56
C TRP A 141 -4.55 5.95 -0.15
N THR A 142 -3.73 5.42 0.75
CA THR A 142 -3.50 5.92 2.12
C THR A 142 -2.28 5.21 2.73
N GLY A 143 -1.91 5.54 3.97
CA GLY A 143 -0.87 4.88 4.77
C GLY A 143 -1.25 4.85 6.25
N ASP A 144 -0.29 4.48 7.09
CA ASP A 144 -0.34 4.73 8.54
C ASP A 144 -1.40 3.87 9.28
N THR A 145 -1.18 2.55 9.30
CA THR A 145 -2.10 1.57 9.92
C THR A 145 -1.66 1.12 11.29
N ALA A 146 -2.49 1.42 12.30
CA ALA A 146 -2.34 1.05 13.71
C ALA A 146 -1.21 1.80 14.45
N GLY A 147 -1.03 3.08 14.13
CA GLY A 147 0.00 3.95 14.73
C GLY A 147 -0.41 4.66 16.01
N GLN A 148 0.60 5.15 16.75
CA GLN A 148 0.46 5.90 18.00
C GLN A 148 -0.42 5.22 19.07
N GLY A 149 -0.46 3.89 19.06
CA GLY A 149 -1.24 3.08 20.00
C GLY A 149 -2.72 2.91 19.62
N TYR A 150 -3.18 3.49 18.52
CA TYR A 150 -4.54 3.33 18.02
C TYR A 150 -4.65 2.12 17.10
N GLY A 151 -4.86 0.94 17.67
CA GLY A 151 -5.07 -0.32 16.95
C GLY A 151 -6.53 -0.59 16.56
N ILE A 152 -6.94 -1.86 16.61
CA ILE A 152 -8.30 -2.30 16.29
C ILE A 152 -9.23 -1.99 17.45
N ASN A 153 -10.25 -1.16 17.22
CA ASN A 153 -11.29 -0.87 18.22
C ASN A 153 -12.67 -1.41 17.77
N PRO A 154 -13.10 -2.58 18.29
CA PRO A 154 -14.38 -3.17 17.90
C PRO A 154 -15.61 -2.34 18.27
N GLU A 155 -15.54 -1.49 19.31
CA GLU A 155 -16.68 -0.70 19.77
C GLU A 155 -17.11 0.36 18.74
N ILE A 156 -16.19 0.79 17.88
CA ILE A 156 -16.47 1.73 16.78
C ILE A 156 -16.51 1.05 15.40
N GLY A 157 -16.51 -0.29 15.37
CA GLY A 157 -16.58 -1.09 14.15
C GLY A 157 -15.22 -1.43 13.53
N GLY A 158 -14.14 -1.40 14.31
CA GLY A 158 -12.78 -1.72 13.85
C GLY A 158 -12.09 -0.56 13.13
N MET A 159 -11.21 -0.88 12.19
CA MET A 159 -10.51 0.11 11.35
C MET A 159 -11.41 0.65 10.22
N ALA A 160 -12.35 1.53 10.58
CA ALA A 160 -13.48 1.92 9.73
C ALA A 160 -13.12 2.59 8.39
N ALA A 161 -11.95 3.25 8.27
CA ALA A 161 -11.54 3.87 7.00
C ALA A 161 -11.33 2.82 5.88
N TYR A 162 -10.91 1.59 6.22
CA TYR A 162 -10.84 0.47 5.27
C TYR A 162 -12.20 0.13 4.66
N LYS A 163 -13.27 0.21 5.45
CA LYS A 163 -14.64 0.02 4.97
C LYS A 163 -15.06 1.13 4.01
N ALA A 164 -14.77 2.39 4.34
CA ALA A 164 -15.08 3.52 3.47
C ALA A 164 -14.33 3.43 2.13
N MET A 165 -13.04 3.05 2.15
CA MET A 165 -12.27 2.72 0.94
C MET A 165 -12.95 1.62 0.13
N HIS A 166 -13.31 0.51 0.78
CA HIS A 166 -13.93 -0.63 0.10
C HIS A 166 -15.25 -0.26 -0.60
N GLN A 167 -16.07 0.60 0.02
CA GLN A 167 -17.33 1.06 -0.56
C GLN A 167 -17.18 1.84 -1.87
N THR A 168 -15.99 2.38 -2.17
CA THR A 168 -15.70 3.01 -3.47
C THR A 168 -15.55 2.00 -4.62
N ARG A 169 -15.43 0.70 -4.30
CA ARG A 169 -15.19 -0.42 -5.24
C ARG A 169 -13.99 -0.15 -6.16
N PRO A 170 -12.81 0.15 -5.60
CA PRO A 170 -11.63 0.47 -6.38
C PRO A 170 -11.10 -0.76 -7.12
N ASP A 171 -10.38 -0.53 -8.21
CA ASP A 171 -9.67 -1.57 -8.97
C ASP A 171 -8.41 -2.05 -8.28
N PHE A 172 -7.80 -1.20 -7.44
CA PHE A 172 -6.72 -1.55 -6.52
C PHE A 172 -6.61 -0.54 -5.37
N PHE A 173 -5.89 -0.92 -4.33
CA PHE A 173 -5.50 -0.09 -3.20
C PHE A 173 -3.99 0.10 -3.21
N LEU A 174 -3.53 1.36 -3.22
CA LEU A 174 -2.14 1.74 -3.01
C LEU A 174 -1.90 2.01 -1.52
N HIS A 175 -1.17 1.14 -0.83
CA HIS A 175 -0.75 1.39 0.56
C HIS A 175 0.62 2.05 0.55
N SER A 176 0.69 3.30 1.01
CA SER A 176 1.81 4.20 0.82
C SER A 176 2.91 4.14 1.89
N GLY A 177 3.04 3.01 2.61
CA GLY A 177 3.93 2.91 3.78
C GLY A 177 3.16 2.73 5.07
N ASP A 178 3.86 2.42 6.16
CA ASP A 178 3.30 2.18 7.48
C ASP A 178 2.13 1.18 7.48
N ASN A 179 2.32 0.07 6.78
CA ASN A 179 1.41 -1.08 6.75
C ASN A 179 1.26 -1.70 8.14
N ILE A 180 2.23 -1.46 9.02
CA ILE A 180 2.26 -1.80 10.44
C ILE A 180 2.99 -0.70 11.21
N TYR A 181 2.81 -0.68 12.54
CA TYR A 181 3.71 0.01 13.47
C TYR A 181 4.48 -1.01 14.31
N ALA A 182 5.75 -1.22 13.98
CA ALA A 182 6.63 -2.16 14.66
C ALA A 182 7.15 -1.65 16.01
N ASP A 183 7.25 -0.35 16.14
CA ASP A 183 7.90 0.40 17.23
C ASP A 183 6.90 1.19 18.10
N GLY A 184 5.61 1.13 17.75
CA GLY A 184 4.49 1.61 18.55
C GLY A 184 3.79 0.47 19.30
N PRO A 185 4.03 0.30 20.62
CA PRO A 185 3.22 -0.60 21.44
C PRO A 185 1.74 -0.22 21.43
N ILE A 186 0.87 -1.22 21.45
CA ILE A 186 -0.58 -1.05 21.53
C ILE A 186 -1.04 -1.52 22.92
N GLU A 187 -1.44 -0.58 23.75
CA GLU A 187 -2.06 -0.85 25.05
C GLU A 187 -3.55 -1.21 24.90
N ALA A 188 -4.09 -1.99 25.83
CA ALA A 188 -5.50 -2.38 25.79
C ALA A 188 -6.46 -1.19 25.88
N GLU A 189 -6.07 -0.16 26.63
CA GLU A 189 -6.87 1.05 26.83
C GLU A 189 -5.97 2.29 26.74
N LEU A 190 -6.39 3.30 25.98
CA LEU A 190 -5.75 4.61 25.95
C LEU A 190 -6.75 5.69 26.33
N LYS A 191 -6.35 6.59 27.23
CA LYS A 191 -7.11 7.80 27.50
C LYS A 191 -6.89 8.78 26.35
N VAL A 192 -7.97 9.21 25.72
CA VAL A 192 -7.90 10.19 24.63
C VAL A 192 -8.27 11.59 25.15
N ALA A 193 -7.89 12.63 24.41
CA ALA A 193 -7.95 14.01 24.88
C ALA A 193 -9.36 14.51 25.22
N ASP A 194 -10.40 13.93 24.62
CA ASP A 194 -11.81 14.26 24.91
C ASP A 194 -12.34 13.59 26.21
N GLY A 195 -11.49 12.86 26.92
CA GLY A 195 -11.82 12.15 28.16
C GLY A 195 -12.44 10.76 27.96
N THR A 196 -12.69 10.34 26.72
CA THR A 196 -13.12 8.98 26.42
C THR A 196 -11.93 8.00 26.48
N VAL A 197 -12.23 6.71 26.36
CA VAL A 197 -11.23 5.64 26.36
C VAL A 197 -11.28 4.91 25.03
N TRP A 198 -10.15 4.88 24.35
CA TRP A 198 -9.93 4.02 23.19
C TRP A 198 -9.59 2.61 23.66
N LYS A 199 -10.28 1.59 23.13
CA LYS A 199 -10.08 0.19 23.54
C LYS A 199 -9.58 -0.66 22.39
N ASN A 200 -8.39 -1.18 22.54
CA ASN A 200 -7.77 -2.02 21.53
C ASN A 200 -8.05 -3.50 21.76
N VAL A 201 -8.21 -4.24 20.67
CA VAL A 201 -7.76 -5.64 20.64
C VAL A 201 -6.25 -5.63 20.83
N VAL A 202 -5.71 -6.53 21.65
CA VAL A 202 -4.26 -6.68 21.85
C VAL A 202 -3.82 -8.11 21.61
N THR A 203 -2.59 -8.25 21.13
CA THR A 203 -1.86 -9.52 21.00
C THR A 203 -0.51 -9.36 21.70
N GLU A 204 0.18 -10.47 21.99
CA GLU A 204 1.49 -10.40 22.63
C GLU A 204 2.48 -9.60 21.77
N GLU A 205 2.46 -9.81 20.45
CA GLU A 205 3.42 -9.21 19.53
C GLU A 205 3.22 -7.70 19.30
N VAL A 206 2.11 -7.11 19.76
CA VAL A 206 1.90 -5.65 19.74
C VAL A 206 2.24 -4.96 21.06
N SER A 207 2.55 -5.72 22.11
CA SER A 207 2.70 -5.18 23.47
C SER A 207 4.02 -4.40 23.71
N LYS A 208 5.02 -4.58 22.85
CA LYS A 208 6.31 -3.88 22.91
C LYS A 208 6.87 -3.64 21.51
N VAL A 209 7.96 -2.89 21.41
CA VAL A 209 8.70 -2.73 20.15
C VAL A 209 9.12 -4.09 19.56
N ALA A 210 9.01 -4.24 18.25
CA ALA A 210 9.40 -5.44 17.53
C ALA A 210 10.90 -5.47 17.30
N GLU A 211 11.54 -6.58 17.64
CA GLU A 211 12.97 -6.78 17.47
C GLU A 211 13.25 -8.07 16.70
N THR A 212 12.46 -9.10 16.98
CA THR A 212 12.55 -10.42 16.38
C THR A 212 11.66 -10.52 15.15
N LEU A 213 11.99 -11.44 14.24
CA LEU A 213 11.15 -11.70 13.07
C LEU A 213 9.73 -12.13 13.46
N ALA A 214 9.57 -12.85 14.57
CA ALA A 214 8.24 -13.27 15.06
C ALA A 214 7.37 -12.08 15.47
N GLU A 215 7.95 -11.06 16.10
CA GLU A 215 7.24 -9.83 16.48
C GLU A 215 6.87 -9.00 15.25
N TYR A 216 7.78 -8.83 14.28
CA TYR A 216 7.45 -8.17 13.00
C TYR A 216 6.31 -8.87 12.27
N ARG A 217 6.34 -10.20 12.17
CA ARG A 217 5.23 -11.01 11.62
C ARG A 217 3.94 -10.84 12.43
N GLY A 218 4.07 -10.75 13.76
CA GLY A 218 3.02 -10.44 14.72
C GLY A 218 2.23 -9.19 14.37
N ARG A 219 2.91 -8.11 13.99
CA ARG A 219 2.29 -6.85 13.61
C ARG A 219 1.40 -6.97 12.36
N TYR A 220 1.84 -7.71 11.35
CA TYR A 220 0.99 -7.99 10.18
C TYR A 220 -0.19 -8.89 10.53
N LYS A 221 0.02 -9.95 11.35
CA LYS A 221 -1.06 -10.80 11.85
C LYS A 221 -2.12 -9.99 12.58
N TYR A 222 -1.70 -9.03 13.39
CA TYR A 222 -2.58 -8.16 14.16
C TYR A 222 -3.54 -7.37 13.26
N ASN A 223 -3.03 -6.67 12.23
CA ASN A 223 -3.87 -5.92 11.30
C ASN A 223 -4.86 -6.82 10.55
N LEU A 224 -4.47 -8.08 10.28
CA LEU A 224 -5.33 -9.08 9.65
C LEU A 224 -6.34 -9.74 10.61
N LEU A 225 -6.44 -9.28 11.86
CA LEU A 225 -7.58 -9.59 12.75
C LEU A 225 -8.79 -8.70 12.46
N ASP A 226 -8.60 -7.54 11.84
CA ASP A 226 -9.69 -6.59 11.57
C ASP A 226 -10.54 -7.04 10.38
N ASP A 227 -11.86 -7.06 10.57
CA ASP A 227 -12.80 -7.51 9.54
C ASP A 227 -12.86 -6.56 8.33
N ASN A 228 -12.67 -5.24 8.52
CA ASN A 228 -12.69 -4.29 7.41
C ASN A 228 -11.43 -4.42 6.55
N VAL A 229 -10.26 -4.61 7.18
CA VAL A 229 -9.00 -4.88 6.48
C VAL A 229 -9.12 -6.16 5.65
N ARG A 230 -9.56 -7.26 6.27
CA ARG A 230 -9.74 -8.55 5.57
C ARG A 230 -10.76 -8.45 4.43
N ALA A 231 -11.86 -7.72 4.62
CA ALA A 231 -12.88 -7.54 3.59
C ALA A 231 -12.33 -6.77 2.38
N LEU A 232 -11.61 -5.67 2.60
CA LEU A 232 -10.98 -4.93 1.50
C LEU A 232 -9.97 -5.81 0.77
N TYR A 233 -9.08 -6.50 1.49
CA TYR A 233 -7.99 -7.26 0.87
C TYR A 233 -8.46 -8.50 0.09
N ALA A 234 -9.61 -9.08 0.45
CA ALA A 234 -10.19 -10.20 -0.30
C ALA A 234 -10.67 -9.77 -1.70
N ASP A 235 -11.22 -8.55 -1.82
CA ASP A 235 -11.90 -8.05 -3.02
C ASP A 235 -11.08 -7.05 -3.85
N VAL A 236 -10.12 -6.36 -3.23
CA VAL A 236 -9.33 -5.28 -3.83
C VAL A 236 -7.86 -5.65 -3.83
N PRO A 237 -7.21 -5.74 -5.01
CA PRO A 237 -5.77 -5.93 -5.11
C PRO A 237 -4.99 -4.84 -4.39
N ILE A 238 -3.96 -5.23 -3.64
CA ILE A 238 -3.05 -4.28 -2.99
C ILE A 238 -1.77 -4.08 -3.81
N VAL A 239 -1.36 -2.82 -3.94
CA VAL A 239 -0.04 -2.39 -4.37
C VAL A 239 0.58 -1.71 -3.15
N SER A 240 1.44 -2.42 -2.43
CA SER A 240 2.06 -1.88 -1.21
C SER A 240 3.51 -1.47 -1.42
N GLN A 241 3.90 -0.40 -0.74
CA GLN A 241 5.27 0.02 -0.44
C GLN A 241 5.46 0.09 1.09
N TRP A 242 6.70 0.08 1.56
CA TRP A 242 7.02 0.28 2.98
C TRP A 242 7.48 1.72 3.24
N ASP A 243 7.49 2.10 4.50
CA ASP A 243 8.10 3.31 5.04
C ASP A 243 8.91 2.94 6.31
N ASP A 244 9.03 3.82 7.29
CA ASP A 244 9.83 3.59 8.48
C ASP A 244 9.20 2.59 9.43
N HIS A 245 7.90 2.71 9.72
CA HIS A 245 7.28 1.97 10.81
C HIS A 245 7.13 0.47 10.54
N GLU A 246 7.40 -0.01 9.32
CA GLU A 246 7.71 -1.42 9.08
C GLU A 246 8.92 -1.92 9.89
N THR A 247 9.88 -1.03 10.16
CA THR A 247 11.09 -1.28 10.94
C THR A 247 11.07 -0.56 12.29
N LEU A 248 11.14 0.78 12.28
CA LEU A 248 11.02 1.71 13.41
C LEU A 248 11.10 3.17 12.91
N ASN A 249 10.43 4.11 13.60
CA ASN A 249 10.34 5.53 13.25
C ASN A 249 11.68 6.15 12.80
N ASN A 250 11.66 6.84 11.66
CA ASN A 250 12.73 7.67 11.10
C ASN A 250 14.06 6.97 10.75
N TRP A 251 14.07 5.63 10.69
CA TRP A 251 15.31 4.88 10.57
C TRP A 251 16.08 5.12 9.26
N TYR A 252 17.40 4.90 9.32
CA TYR A 252 18.28 4.87 8.15
C TYR A 252 19.35 3.77 8.22
N PRO A 253 19.91 3.31 7.08
CA PRO A 253 20.95 2.29 7.07
C PRO A 253 22.19 2.67 7.88
N GLY A 254 22.70 1.73 8.68
CA GLY A 254 23.87 1.92 9.54
C GLY A 254 23.60 2.64 10.87
N GLU A 255 22.36 3.01 11.17
CA GLU A 255 21.98 3.60 12.45
C GLU A 255 22.18 2.61 13.62
N ILE A 256 22.62 3.16 14.76
CA ILE A 256 22.73 2.46 16.04
C ILE A 256 21.81 3.15 17.05
N LEU A 257 20.78 2.43 17.49
CA LEU A 257 19.77 2.96 18.39
C LEU A 257 20.33 3.25 19.79
N THR A 258 19.81 4.32 20.38
CA THR A 258 19.99 4.66 21.80
C THR A 258 18.75 4.37 22.64
N ASP A 259 17.62 4.06 22.02
CA ASP A 259 16.34 3.78 22.69
C ASP A 259 16.42 2.50 23.53
N ASP A 260 16.26 2.64 24.85
CA ASP A 260 16.34 1.54 25.84
C ASP A 260 15.23 0.50 25.72
N ARG A 261 14.16 0.77 24.96
CA ARG A 261 13.14 -0.24 24.63
C ARG A 261 13.70 -1.39 23.80
N TYR A 262 14.82 -1.17 23.10
CA TYR A 262 15.47 -2.14 22.22
C TYR A 262 16.69 -2.78 22.87
N THR A 263 16.79 -4.10 22.75
CA THR A 263 18.00 -4.88 23.08
C THR A 263 18.93 -5.02 21.88
N GLU A 264 18.40 -5.24 20.66
CA GLU A 264 19.18 -5.15 19.43
C GLU A 264 19.22 -3.68 18.98
N LYS A 265 20.42 -3.09 18.96
CA LYS A 265 20.61 -1.67 18.63
C LYS A 265 20.93 -1.43 17.16
N ARG A 266 21.33 -2.44 16.39
CA ARG A 266 21.72 -2.26 14.99
C ARG A 266 20.48 -2.27 14.10
N VAL A 267 20.16 -1.11 13.54
CA VAL A 267 18.97 -0.94 12.69
C VAL A 267 19.03 -1.82 11.45
N ASP A 268 20.19 -2.07 10.85
CA ASP A 268 20.32 -2.96 9.69
C ASP A 268 19.79 -4.38 9.97
N VAL A 269 19.90 -4.86 11.21
CA VAL A 269 19.39 -6.18 11.63
C VAL A 269 17.87 -6.15 11.75
N LEU A 270 17.34 -5.10 12.36
CA LEU A 270 15.91 -4.87 12.52
C LEU A 270 15.25 -4.74 11.14
N ALA A 271 15.81 -3.88 10.26
CA ALA A 271 15.36 -3.67 8.89
C ALA A 271 15.40 -4.96 8.04
N ALA A 272 16.39 -5.84 8.24
CA ALA A 272 16.44 -7.12 7.56
C ALA A 272 15.29 -8.06 7.99
N ARG A 273 14.94 -8.08 9.28
CA ARG A 273 13.82 -8.87 9.82
C ARG A 273 12.47 -8.27 9.39
N ALA A 274 12.31 -6.96 9.50
CA ALA A 274 11.17 -6.20 9.02
C ALA A 274 10.89 -6.49 7.54
N ARG A 275 11.92 -6.36 6.68
CA ARG A 275 11.81 -6.63 5.24
C ARG A 275 11.36 -8.06 4.95
N LYS A 276 11.87 -9.05 5.69
CA LYS A 276 11.41 -10.44 5.53
C LYS A 276 9.92 -10.59 5.87
N ALA A 277 9.46 -9.98 6.96
CA ALA A 277 8.03 -9.99 7.31
C ALA A 277 7.17 -9.27 6.26
N PHE A 278 7.57 -8.07 5.82
CA PHE A 278 6.89 -7.30 4.76
C PHE A 278 6.73 -8.12 3.48
N LEU A 279 7.81 -8.74 3.00
CA LEU A 279 7.81 -9.56 1.78
C LEU A 279 7.00 -10.87 1.94
N GLU A 280 6.90 -11.40 3.15
CA GLU A 280 6.09 -12.59 3.46
C GLU A 280 4.60 -12.26 3.45
N TYR A 281 4.19 -11.13 4.03
CA TYR A 281 2.80 -10.82 4.33
C TYR A 281 2.05 -10.02 3.25
N LEU A 282 2.76 -9.41 2.30
CA LEU A 282 2.12 -8.60 1.25
C LEU A 282 2.28 -9.25 -0.15
N PRO A 283 1.19 -9.36 -0.93
CA PRO A 283 1.18 -10.02 -2.24
C PRO A 283 1.86 -9.16 -3.31
N MET A 284 3.18 -9.26 -3.44
CA MET A 284 3.95 -8.50 -4.44
C MET A 284 4.89 -9.36 -5.28
N VAL A 285 5.28 -8.83 -6.42
CA VAL A 285 6.23 -9.47 -7.31
C VAL A 285 7.62 -9.41 -6.73
N HIS A 286 8.12 -10.57 -6.29
CA HIS A 286 9.51 -10.73 -5.89
C HIS A 286 10.43 -10.71 -7.11
N SER A 287 11.30 -9.71 -7.17
CA SER A 287 12.37 -9.69 -8.16
C SER A 287 13.43 -10.73 -7.77
N ALA A 288 13.67 -11.70 -8.66
CA ALA A 288 14.46 -12.90 -8.41
C ALA A 288 15.78 -12.62 -7.68
N GLY A 289 15.81 -12.86 -6.36
CA GLY A 289 17.00 -12.78 -5.51
C GLY A 289 17.42 -11.39 -5.03
N ARG A 290 16.66 -10.32 -5.31
CA ARG A 290 17.04 -8.95 -4.91
C ARG A 290 16.26 -8.39 -3.71
N ASN A 291 15.25 -9.09 -3.20
CA ASN A 291 14.36 -8.65 -2.10
C ASN A 291 13.94 -7.16 -2.21
N ARG A 292 13.78 -6.70 -3.45
CA ARG A 292 13.62 -5.29 -3.76
C ARG A 292 12.14 -4.93 -3.69
N ILE A 293 11.86 -3.82 -3.01
CA ILE A 293 10.52 -3.29 -2.81
C ILE A 293 10.12 -2.35 -3.96
N TYR A 294 11.02 -1.44 -4.37
CA TYR A 294 10.73 -0.53 -5.48
C TYR A 294 10.50 -1.30 -6.80
N ARG A 295 9.42 -0.94 -7.50
CA ARG A 295 8.97 -1.61 -8.73
C ARG A 295 7.95 -0.77 -9.47
N LYS A 296 7.66 -1.17 -10.72
CA LYS A 296 6.61 -0.58 -11.54
C LYS A 296 5.47 -1.58 -11.69
N VAL A 297 4.24 -1.13 -11.47
CA VAL A 297 3.02 -1.89 -11.72
C VAL A 297 2.23 -1.19 -12.82
N SER A 298 2.04 -1.88 -13.94
CA SER A 298 1.36 -1.33 -15.12
C SER A 298 -0.14 -1.69 -15.13
N TYR A 299 -0.98 -0.67 -14.99
CA TYR A 299 -2.44 -0.78 -15.03
C TYR A 299 -3.00 -0.40 -16.41
N GLY A 300 -2.56 -1.16 -17.42
CA GLY A 300 -2.97 -0.96 -18.80
C GLY A 300 -2.47 0.36 -19.39
N PRO A 301 -3.16 0.93 -20.41
CA PRO A 301 -2.68 2.13 -21.10
C PRO A 301 -2.90 3.43 -20.30
N LEU A 302 -3.69 3.42 -19.23
CA LEU A 302 -4.05 4.64 -18.49
C LEU A 302 -3.02 4.99 -17.41
N LEU A 303 -2.46 4.00 -16.73
CA LEU A 303 -1.67 4.23 -15.52
C LEU A 303 -0.47 3.29 -15.42
N ASP A 304 0.70 3.85 -15.15
CA ASP A 304 1.81 3.14 -14.52
C ASP A 304 1.99 3.70 -13.09
N VAL A 305 2.11 2.80 -12.12
CA VAL A 305 2.46 3.14 -10.73
C VAL A 305 3.92 2.77 -10.49
N PHE A 306 4.72 3.74 -10.04
CA PHE A 306 6.12 3.59 -9.68
C PHE A 306 6.22 3.60 -8.16
N CYS A 307 6.26 2.43 -7.55
CA CYS A 307 6.46 2.28 -6.10
C CYS A 307 7.93 2.52 -5.78
N LEU A 308 8.20 3.50 -4.92
CA LEU A 308 9.53 3.79 -4.42
C LEU A 308 9.85 2.96 -3.17
N ASP A 309 11.10 3.05 -2.77
CA ASP A 309 11.64 2.60 -1.49
C ASP A 309 12.60 3.70 -1.05
N MET A 310 12.13 4.65 -0.23
CA MET A 310 12.96 5.78 0.21
C MET A 310 13.58 5.53 1.60
N ARG A 311 13.62 4.25 2.03
CA ARG A 311 14.22 3.80 3.29
C ARG A 311 15.50 2.99 3.10
N THR A 312 15.50 1.99 2.22
CA THR A 312 16.62 1.06 2.08
C THR A 312 17.93 1.73 1.65
N TYR A 313 17.85 2.83 0.90
CA TYR A 313 18.99 3.40 0.16
C TYR A 313 19.33 4.84 0.56
N ARG A 314 18.62 5.40 1.54
CA ARG A 314 18.84 6.77 2.03
C ARG A 314 20.11 6.88 2.86
N GLY A 315 20.60 8.11 3.00
CA GLY A 315 21.61 8.46 4.01
C GLY A 315 20.99 8.81 5.36
N ALA A 316 21.86 9.01 6.35
CA ALA A 316 21.49 9.49 7.68
C ALA A 316 20.63 10.77 7.65
N ASN A 317 19.77 10.94 8.65
CA ASN A 317 18.92 12.11 8.80
C ASN A 317 19.80 13.37 8.95
N PRO A 318 19.74 14.30 7.97
CA PRO A 318 20.57 15.49 8.03
C PRO A 318 19.97 16.51 8.99
N THR A 319 20.80 17.47 9.42
CA THR A 319 20.26 18.70 9.99
C THR A 319 19.58 19.52 8.90
N PRO A 320 18.62 20.39 9.26
CA PRO A 320 18.18 21.44 8.37
C PRO A 320 19.38 22.19 7.75
N ASP A 321 19.20 22.69 6.54
CA ASP A 321 20.16 23.57 5.86
C ASP A 321 21.44 22.85 5.40
N THR A 322 21.39 21.53 5.30
CA THR A 322 22.51 20.76 4.76
C THR A 322 22.76 21.14 3.30
N VAL A 323 23.93 21.72 3.01
CA VAL A 323 24.25 22.24 1.66
C VAL A 323 24.53 21.11 0.65
N GLY A 324 25.27 20.09 1.08
CA GLY A 324 25.72 18.99 0.22
C GLY A 324 24.65 17.91 -0.01
N PRO A 325 24.85 17.02 -1.00
CA PRO A 325 23.89 15.96 -1.29
C PRO A 325 23.86 14.90 -0.18
N VAL A 326 22.65 14.47 0.17
CA VAL A 326 22.36 13.31 1.01
C VAL A 326 21.46 12.38 0.21
N ALA A 327 21.74 11.09 0.18
CA ALA A 327 20.94 10.13 -0.58
C ALA A 327 19.53 9.99 0.01
N MET A 328 18.53 9.79 -0.87
CA MET A 328 17.16 9.44 -0.47
C MET A 328 16.70 8.15 -1.15
N LEU A 329 16.66 8.15 -2.48
CA LEU A 329 16.38 6.99 -3.32
C LEU A 329 17.64 6.14 -3.54
N GLY A 330 18.81 6.77 -3.53
CA GLY A 330 20.06 6.18 -3.97
C GLY A 330 20.15 6.08 -5.51
N ALA A 331 21.38 6.13 -6.01
CA ALA A 331 21.66 6.33 -7.43
C ALA A 331 21.02 5.28 -8.36
N GLU A 332 20.96 4.00 -7.96
CA GLU A 332 20.36 2.95 -8.80
C GLU A 332 18.85 3.14 -8.95
N GLN A 333 18.14 3.44 -7.85
CA GLN A 333 16.69 3.64 -7.87
C GLN A 333 16.31 4.95 -8.57
N ALA A 334 17.05 6.04 -8.32
CA ALA A 334 16.82 7.32 -9.00
C ALA A 334 16.98 7.15 -10.53
N ALA A 335 18.06 6.48 -10.98
CA ALA A 335 18.26 6.19 -12.39
C ALA A 335 17.21 5.21 -12.97
N TRP A 336 16.77 4.23 -12.19
CA TRP A 336 15.66 3.34 -12.55
C TRP A 336 14.37 4.12 -12.76
N LEU A 337 14.00 5.00 -11.83
CA LEU A 337 12.78 5.80 -11.91
C LEU A 337 12.76 6.66 -13.18
N VAL A 338 13.84 7.40 -13.43
CA VAL A 338 14.01 8.21 -14.64
C VAL A 338 13.89 7.38 -15.91
N ARG A 339 14.54 6.21 -15.96
CA ARG A 339 14.49 5.33 -17.14
C ARG A 339 13.10 4.76 -17.37
N GLU A 340 12.48 4.21 -16.35
CA GLU A 340 11.18 3.54 -16.47
C GLU A 340 10.04 4.54 -16.74
N ALA A 341 10.08 5.72 -16.11
CA ALA A 341 9.10 6.78 -16.36
C ALA A 341 9.22 7.34 -17.79
N ALA A 342 10.44 7.50 -18.30
CA ALA A 342 10.67 7.89 -19.70
C ALA A 342 10.26 6.81 -20.72
N ALA A 343 10.34 5.52 -20.34
CA ALA A 343 9.89 4.42 -21.18
C ALA A 343 8.37 4.18 -21.14
N SER A 344 7.67 4.75 -20.14
CA SER A 344 6.24 4.55 -19.92
C SER A 344 5.39 5.18 -21.00
N LYS A 345 4.51 4.36 -21.60
CA LYS A 345 3.49 4.78 -22.56
C LYS A 345 2.11 5.00 -21.94
N ALA A 346 1.99 4.82 -20.63
CA ALA A 346 0.73 5.07 -19.93
C ALA A 346 0.38 6.57 -19.96
N THR A 347 -0.91 6.91 -19.97
CA THR A 347 -1.34 8.31 -19.90
C THR A 347 -0.81 9.00 -18.65
N TRP A 348 -0.92 8.36 -17.49
CA TRP A 348 -0.44 8.85 -16.20
C TRP A 348 0.72 8.02 -15.66
N LYS A 349 1.65 8.70 -14.99
CA LYS A 349 2.70 8.09 -14.17
C LYS A 349 2.49 8.52 -12.73
N VAL A 350 1.94 7.63 -11.90
CA VAL A 350 1.86 7.87 -10.46
C VAL A 350 3.18 7.46 -9.82
N ILE A 351 3.84 8.39 -9.16
CA ILE A 351 5.00 8.11 -8.33
C ILE A 351 4.48 7.92 -6.91
N ALA A 352 4.46 6.67 -6.45
CA ALA A 352 4.10 6.36 -5.08
C ALA A 352 5.34 6.56 -4.22
N SER A 353 5.29 7.60 -3.39
CA SER A 353 6.35 8.08 -2.52
C SER A 353 5.98 7.67 -1.10
N ASP A 354 6.90 7.07 -0.35
CA ASP A 354 6.63 6.78 1.07
C ASP A 354 6.59 8.07 1.90
N MET A 355 7.49 9.02 1.61
CA MET A 355 7.51 10.36 2.24
C MET A 355 7.21 11.52 1.28
N PRO A 356 6.78 12.69 1.81
CA PRO A 356 6.55 13.89 1.01
C PRO A 356 7.84 14.57 0.53
N LEU A 357 7.73 15.30 -0.58
CA LEU A 357 8.83 16.02 -1.22
C LEU A 357 9.09 17.39 -0.59
N GLY A 358 8.04 18.18 -0.38
CA GLY A 358 8.16 19.59 0.03
C GLY A 358 7.79 19.86 1.47
N LEU A 359 7.32 18.87 2.22
CA LEU A 359 6.97 19.04 3.64
C LEU A 359 8.18 18.83 4.52
N LEU A 360 8.41 19.76 5.45
CA LEU A 360 9.37 19.58 6.52
C LEU A 360 8.80 18.57 7.52
N VAL A 361 9.46 17.42 7.65
CA VAL A 361 9.11 16.37 8.63
C VAL A 361 10.23 16.31 9.66
N PRO A 362 10.03 16.86 10.87
CA PRO A 362 11.08 16.91 11.89
C PRO A 362 11.39 15.54 12.50
N ASP A 363 12.67 15.30 12.77
CA ASP A 363 13.20 14.20 13.55
C ASP A 363 14.06 14.75 14.70
N GLY A 364 13.39 15.28 15.73
CA GLY A 364 14.07 16.12 16.73
C GLY A 364 14.73 17.34 16.08
N PRO A 365 16.06 17.53 16.19
CA PRO A 365 16.79 18.59 15.49
C PRO A 365 17.15 18.25 14.04
N LEU A 366 16.85 17.03 13.57
CA LEU A 366 17.12 16.55 12.22
C LEU A 366 15.85 16.59 11.37
N ILE A 367 15.97 16.20 10.10
CA ILE A 367 14.85 16.09 9.17
C ILE A 367 14.73 14.68 8.59
N GLU A 368 13.50 14.23 8.50
CA GLU A 368 13.14 12.88 8.09
C GLU A 368 12.88 12.80 6.58
N ALA A 369 12.05 13.68 6.04
CA ALA A 369 11.64 13.60 4.64
C ALA A 369 12.67 14.26 3.67
N VAL A 370 12.19 14.67 2.49
CA VAL A 370 13.02 15.25 1.42
C VAL A 370 13.38 16.71 1.68
N ALA A 371 12.44 17.50 2.18
CA ALA A 371 12.58 18.95 2.35
C ALA A 371 13.77 19.29 3.25
N ASN A 372 14.58 20.28 2.85
CA ASN A 372 15.83 20.60 3.56
C ASN A 372 15.65 21.61 4.71
N GLY A 373 14.48 22.23 4.83
CA GLY A 373 14.14 23.16 5.91
C GLY A 373 14.55 24.62 5.63
N VAL A 374 15.19 24.88 4.49
CA VAL A 374 15.54 26.23 4.02
C VAL A 374 15.08 26.45 2.60
N SER A 375 14.35 27.54 2.46
CA SER A 375 14.01 28.12 1.16
C SER A 375 15.28 28.44 0.38
N GLY A 376 15.54 27.73 -0.72
CA GLY A 376 16.74 28.00 -1.52
C GLY A 376 17.01 27.02 -2.65
N ALA A 377 18.26 27.03 -3.10
CA ALA A 377 18.73 26.00 -4.02
C ALA A 377 18.67 24.63 -3.34
N PRO A 378 18.44 23.53 -4.08
CA PRO A 378 18.33 22.20 -3.50
C PRO A 378 19.52 21.88 -2.60
N GLY A 379 19.24 21.46 -1.36
CA GLY A 379 20.21 20.99 -0.39
C GLY A 379 19.86 19.59 0.13
N GLY A 380 20.79 18.93 0.81
CA GLY A 380 20.54 17.64 1.44
C GLY A 380 19.96 16.61 0.46
N ARG A 381 18.78 16.09 0.81
CA ARG A 381 18.02 15.10 0.02
C ARG A 381 17.34 15.69 -1.22
N GLU A 382 17.10 16.99 -1.25
CA GLU A 382 16.47 17.67 -2.38
C GLU A 382 17.32 17.60 -3.65
N HIS A 383 18.66 17.43 -3.54
CA HIS A 383 19.55 17.28 -4.69
C HIS A 383 19.14 16.12 -5.61
N GLU A 384 18.82 14.97 -5.03
CA GLU A 384 18.46 13.78 -5.80
C GLU A 384 17.08 13.95 -6.46
N ILE A 385 16.13 14.56 -5.74
CA ILE A 385 14.79 14.86 -6.28
C ILE A 385 14.85 15.93 -7.36
N ALA A 386 15.63 16.99 -7.18
CA ALA A 386 15.89 18.01 -8.20
C ALA A 386 16.48 17.38 -9.47
N TRP A 387 17.42 16.44 -9.33
CA TRP A 387 17.95 15.70 -10.46
C TRP A 387 16.88 14.85 -11.16
N VAL A 388 16.06 14.09 -10.42
CA VAL A 388 14.94 13.30 -10.99
C VAL A 388 13.98 14.20 -11.79
N LEU A 389 13.55 15.31 -11.20
CA LEU A 389 12.63 16.26 -11.80
C LEU A 389 13.22 16.91 -13.08
N SER A 390 14.51 17.27 -13.05
CA SER A 390 15.25 17.70 -14.24
C SER A 390 15.28 16.65 -15.33
N GLN A 391 15.54 15.38 -14.97
CA GLN A 391 15.57 14.30 -15.94
C GLN A 391 14.17 14.03 -16.53
N PHE A 392 13.12 14.14 -15.73
CA PHE A 392 11.74 14.05 -16.21
C PHE A 392 11.47 15.12 -17.27
N LYS A 393 11.76 16.39 -16.97
CA LYS A 393 11.60 17.50 -17.93
C LYS A 393 12.42 17.27 -19.21
N ARG A 394 13.72 16.96 -19.08
CA ARG A 394 14.63 16.74 -20.22
C ARG A 394 14.19 15.58 -21.12
N ARG A 395 13.66 14.51 -20.51
CA ARG A 395 13.16 13.33 -21.23
C ARG A 395 11.68 13.45 -21.62
N LYS A 396 11.05 14.60 -21.36
CA LYS A 396 9.64 14.87 -21.64
C LYS A 396 8.70 13.85 -20.99
N VAL A 397 9.03 13.42 -19.77
CA VAL A 397 8.10 12.66 -18.92
C VAL A 397 6.99 13.62 -18.51
N ARG A 398 5.78 13.39 -19.01
CA ARG A 398 4.58 14.19 -18.71
C ARG A 398 3.63 13.41 -17.80
N ASN A 399 2.64 14.11 -17.25
CA ASN A 399 1.52 13.52 -16.51
C ASN A 399 1.97 12.73 -15.27
N THR A 400 2.90 13.32 -14.53
CA THR A 400 3.39 12.77 -13.26
C THR A 400 2.56 13.30 -12.09
N ILE A 401 2.11 12.40 -11.23
CA ILE A 401 1.43 12.72 -9.96
C ILE A 401 2.18 11.99 -8.85
N TRP A 402 2.50 12.69 -7.77
CA TRP A 402 3.11 12.10 -6.58
C TRP A 402 2.02 11.82 -5.55
N LEU A 403 1.98 10.61 -5.02
CA LEU A 403 1.04 10.20 -3.97
C LEU A 403 1.84 9.72 -2.75
N THR A 404 1.50 10.23 -1.57
CA THR A 404 2.23 9.96 -0.32
C THR A 404 1.28 9.87 0.89
N ALA A 405 1.80 9.33 1.99
CA ALA A 405 1.18 9.32 3.32
C ALA A 405 2.15 9.97 4.35
N ASP A 406 2.53 9.26 5.43
CA ASP A 406 3.57 9.63 6.43
C ASP A 406 3.17 10.75 7.40
N VAL A 407 2.69 11.89 6.92
CA VAL A 407 2.50 13.08 7.79
C VAL A 407 1.18 13.11 8.58
N HIS A 408 0.32 12.11 8.39
CA HIS A 408 -0.94 11.94 9.12
C HIS A 408 -1.94 13.10 9.00
N TYR A 409 -2.09 13.64 7.78
CA TYR A 409 -3.22 14.49 7.39
C TYR A 409 -3.48 14.41 5.88
N ALA A 410 -4.59 15.02 5.43
CA ALA A 410 -4.90 15.13 4.01
C ALA A 410 -4.48 16.50 3.46
N ALA A 411 -3.76 16.52 2.34
CA ALA A 411 -3.39 17.76 1.67
C ALA A 411 -3.22 17.60 0.16
N ALA A 412 -3.41 18.70 -0.57
CA ALA A 412 -3.10 18.80 -1.98
C ALA A 412 -2.12 19.94 -2.22
N HIS A 413 -0.96 19.61 -2.77
CA HIS A 413 0.08 20.56 -3.09
C HIS A 413 0.32 20.60 -4.60
N HIS A 414 0.34 21.79 -5.16
CA HIS A 414 0.73 22.02 -6.55
C HIS A 414 2.11 22.68 -6.61
N TYR A 415 3.06 22.04 -7.29
CA TYR A 415 4.44 22.49 -7.45
C TYR A 415 4.61 23.12 -8.82
N ASP A 416 5.26 24.28 -8.89
CA ASP A 416 5.46 25.00 -10.16
C ASP A 416 6.77 25.79 -10.14
N PRO A 417 7.60 25.68 -11.19
CA PRO A 417 8.88 26.38 -11.26
C PRO A 417 8.76 27.90 -11.24
N SER A 418 7.60 28.48 -11.59
CA SER A 418 7.37 29.94 -11.48
C SER A 418 7.33 30.46 -10.05
N ARG A 419 7.18 29.58 -9.05
CA ARG A 419 7.16 29.91 -7.61
C ARG A 419 8.36 29.33 -6.86
N ALA A 420 9.25 28.63 -7.56
CA ALA A 420 10.30 27.82 -6.96
C ALA A 420 11.65 28.52 -7.00
N ALA A 421 12.50 28.20 -6.02
CA ALA A 421 13.90 28.60 -6.08
C ALA A 421 14.69 27.76 -7.10
N TYR A 422 14.38 26.46 -7.21
CA TYR A 422 14.87 25.60 -8.28
C TYR A 422 13.87 25.54 -9.43
N THR A 423 14.27 25.75 -10.69
CA THR A 423 13.31 25.90 -11.80
C THR A 423 13.44 24.89 -12.94
N ASP A 424 14.41 23.96 -12.87
CA ASP A 424 14.60 22.93 -13.90
C ASP A 424 13.67 21.72 -13.68
N PHE A 425 12.35 21.96 -13.69
CA PHE A 425 11.31 20.92 -13.67
C PHE A 425 10.01 21.39 -14.35
N ASP A 426 9.07 20.48 -14.62
CA ASP A 426 7.72 20.76 -15.13
C ASP A 426 6.72 20.73 -13.95
N PRO A 427 5.63 21.54 -13.95
CA PRO A 427 4.63 21.52 -12.86
C PRO A 427 4.05 20.13 -12.59
N PHE A 428 3.78 19.83 -11.32
CA PHE A 428 3.18 18.56 -10.90
C PHE A 428 2.36 18.71 -9.61
N TRP A 429 1.56 17.69 -9.32
CA TRP A 429 0.82 17.58 -8.07
C TRP A 429 1.46 16.54 -7.16
N GLU A 430 1.47 16.85 -5.87
CA GLU A 430 1.64 15.89 -4.78
C GLU A 430 0.36 15.87 -3.96
N LEU A 431 -0.19 14.69 -3.75
CA LEU A 431 -1.40 14.50 -2.96
C LEU A 431 -1.07 13.61 -1.76
N VAL A 432 -1.37 14.13 -0.57
CA VAL A 432 -1.12 13.48 0.71
C VAL A 432 -2.44 12.92 1.23
N ALA A 433 -2.45 11.64 1.58
CA ALA A 433 -3.59 11.05 2.28
C ALA A 433 -3.12 10.04 3.32
N GLY A 434 -3.49 10.30 4.57
CA GLY A 434 -3.18 9.49 5.74
C GLY A 434 -3.57 10.30 6.99
N PRO A 435 -3.69 9.67 8.16
CA PRO A 435 -3.54 8.25 8.38
C PRO A 435 -4.85 7.51 8.13
N VAL A 436 -4.77 6.22 7.83
CA VAL A 436 -5.95 5.35 7.72
C VAL A 436 -6.48 4.93 9.08
N ASN A 437 -5.58 4.65 10.03
CA ASN A 437 -5.92 4.30 11.41
C ASN A 437 -4.73 4.54 12.34
N ALA A 438 -4.37 5.80 12.56
CA ALA A 438 -3.29 6.22 13.46
C ALA A 438 -3.60 7.58 14.10
N GLY A 439 -2.72 8.07 14.97
CA GLY A 439 -2.89 9.38 15.59
C GLY A 439 -2.67 10.47 14.56
N THR A 440 -3.58 11.45 14.45
CA THR A 440 -3.46 12.48 13.39
C THR A 440 -2.64 13.69 13.84
N PHE A 441 -1.92 14.32 12.90
CA PHE A 441 -1.01 15.43 13.15
C PHE A 441 -1.20 16.58 12.15
N GLY A 442 -0.21 17.48 12.12
CA GLY A 442 -0.07 18.53 11.12
C GLY A 442 -0.90 19.80 11.35
N PRO A 443 -0.90 20.70 10.36
CA PRO A 443 -0.14 20.60 9.11
C PRO A 443 1.34 20.95 9.30
N ASN A 444 2.22 20.29 8.54
CA ASN A 444 3.65 20.61 8.53
C ASN A 444 3.95 21.83 7.64
N ALA A 445 5.08 22.48 7.90
CA ALA A 445 5.56 23.60 7.08
C ALA A 445 6.08 23.10 5.72
N LEU A 446 5.95 23.93 4.68
CA LEU A 446 6.49 23.67 3.35
C LEU A 446 7.84 24.34 3.14
N ASP A 447 8.73 23.64 2.44
CA ASP A 447 9.94 24.19 1.86
C ASP A 447 9.66 24.76 0.45
N SER A 448 10.20 25.94 0.16
CA SER A 448 9.96 26.64 -1.11
C SER A 448 10.91 26.24 -2.24
N THR A 449 11.87 25.30 -2.01
CA THR A 449 12.80 24.81 -3.03
C THR A 449 12.11 24.48 -4.36
N PHE A 450 10.98 23.76 -4.31
CA PHE A 450 10.19 23.36 -5.49
C PHE A 450 8.89 24.17 -5.68
N GLY A 451 8.74 25.30 -5.00
CA GLY A 451 7.60 26.23 -5.18
C GLY A 451 6.20 25.63 -4.93
N PRO A 452 5.98 24.84 -3.86
CA PRO A 452 4.66 24.32 -3.56
C PRO A 452 3.67 25.43 -3.26
N LYS A 453 2.41 25.20 -3.66
CA LYS A 453 1.24 25.94 -3.19
C LYS A 453 0.28 24.95 -2.54
N VAL A 454 -0.15 25.26 -1.32
CA VAL A 454 -1.23 24.52 -0.65
C VAL A 454 -2.55 24.87 -1.32
N GLU A 455 -3.16 23.89 -1.98
CA GLU A 455 -4.48 24.02 -2.58
C GLU A 455 -5.57 23.49 -1.64
N PHE A 456 -5.21 22.55 -0.77
CA PHE A 456 -6.08 22.03 0.27
C PHE A 456 -5.27 21.46 1.43
N VAL A 457 -5.81 21.59 2.64
CA VAL A 457 -5.31 20.93 3.84
C VAL A 457 -6.45 20.65 4.81
N LYS A 458 -6.50 19.43 5.35
CA LYS A 458 -7.32 19.06 6.51
C LYS A 458 -6.49 18.18 7.43
N ALA A 459 -6.21 18.72 8.61
CA ALA A 459 -5.38 18.12 9.65
C ALA A 459 -6.18 17.90 10.94
N ALA A 460 -5.49 17.37 11.94
CA ALA A 460 -6.01 17.17 13.29
C ALA A 460 -6.38 18.49 13.97
N ASP A 461 -7.31 18.43 14.92
CA ASP A 461 -7.64 19.57 15.78
C ASP A 461 -6.59 19.76 16.90
N PHE A 462 -5.87 18.69 17.24
CA PHE A 462 -4.74 18.66 18.17
C PHE A 462 -3.82 17.45 17.86
N PRO A 463 -2.54 17.49 18.25
CA PRO A 463 -1.59 16.41 17.95
C PRO A 463 -2.03 15.04 18.50
N SER A 464 -1.83 13.99 17.70
CA SER A 464 -2.18 12.60 18.03
C SER A 464 -3.67 12.40 18.34
N GLN A 465 -4.54 13.14 17.66
CA GLN A 465 -6.00 12.95 17.79
C GLN A 465 -6.39 11.54 17.33
N SER A 466 -7.26 10.89 18.11
CA SER A 466 -7.66 9.51 17.88
C SER A 466 -8.51 9.34 16.62
N PRO A 467 -8.57 8.13 16.04
CA PRO A 467 -9.45 7.86 14.90
C PRO A 467 -10.94 8.15 15.14
N ALA A 468 -11.40 8.10 16.41
CA ALA A 468 -12.77 8.45 16.78
C ALA A 468 -13.11 9.92 16.47
N GLY A 469 -12.11 10.79 16.36
CA GLY A 469 -12.26 12.21 16.09
C GLY A 469 -12.65 12.57 14.65
N GLY A 470 -12.76 11.62 13.72
CA GLY A 470 -13.21 11.93 12.36
C GLY A 470 -12.10 12.21 11.34
N ASN A 471 -10.88 12.46 11.79
CA ASN A 471 -9.77 12.95 10.98
C ASN A 471 -8.86 11.84 10.43
N GLN A 472 -9.40 10.66 10.12
CA GLN A 472 -8.66 9.68 9.31
C GLN A 472 -8.94 9.92 7.83
N PHE A 473 -7.95 9.74 6.97
CA PHE A 473 -8.04 10.16 5.58
C PHE A 473 -7.58 9.10 4.59
N PHE A 474 -8.19 9.11 3.42
CA PHE A 474 -7.74 8.36 2.26
C PHE A 474 -8.03 9.15 1.00
N GLY A 475 -7.22 8.91 -0.02
CA GLY A 475 -7.43 9.44 -1.34
C GLY A 475 -8.19 8.45 -2.23
N HIS A 476 -8.96 8.97 -3.18
CA HIS A 476 -9.60 8.20 -4.23
C HIS A 476 -9.38 8.87 -5.58
N VAL A 477 -8.99 8.07 -6.57
CA VAL A 477 -8.77 8.49 -7.94
C VAL A 477 -9.75 7.76 -8.87
N SER A 478 -10.26 8.49 -9.87
CA SER A 478 -10.85 7.89 -11.07
C SER A 478 -10.22 8.47 -12.32
N ILE A 479 -9.88 7.61 -13.29
CA ILE A 479 -9.37 7.98 -14.61
C ILE A 479 -10.39 7.61 -15.67
N ASP A 480 -10.91 8.62 -16.37
CA ASP A 480 -11.84 8.41 -17.48
C ASP A 480 -11.11 7.78 -18.69
N PRO A 481 -11.62 6.67 -19.27
CA PRO A 481 -10.89 5.93 -20.30
C PRO A 481 -10.87 6.63 -21.67
N ARG A 482 -11.69 7.66 -21.89
CA ARG A 482 -11.79 8.35 -23.18
C ARG A 482 -10.99 9.64 -23.21
N SER A 483 -11.21 10.48 -22.21
CA SER A 483 -10.55 11.77 -22.04
C SER A 483 -9.18 11.64 -21.36
N GLY A 484 -8.98 10.58 -20.58
CA GLY A 484 -7.79 10.41 -19.75
C GLY A 484 -7.75 11.36 -18.55
N VAL A 485 -8.84 12.07 -18.22
CA VAL A 485 -8.89 12.98 -17.06
C VAL A 485 -8.67 12.18 -15.78
N PHE A 486 -7.75 12.65 -14.93
CA PHE A 486 -7.46 12.10 -13.61
C PHE A 486 -8.19 12.95 -12.57
N THR A 487 -9.29 12.41 -12.04
CA THR A 487 -10.04 13.03 -10.95
C THR A 487 -9.52 12.49 -9.64
N ALA A 488 -8.82 13.33 -8.86
CA ALA A 488 -8.38 12.99 -7.52
C ALA A 488 -9.34 13.58 -6.47
N SER A 489 -9.60 12.84 -5.40
CA SER A 489 -10.38 13.31 -4.27
C SER A 489 -9.75 12.89 -2.95
N LEU A 490 -9.77 13.79 -1.96
CA LEU A 490 -9.35 13.51 -0.58
C LEU A 490 -10.60 13.33 0.28
N ARG A 491 -10.65 12.25 1.06
CA ARG A 491 -11.83 11.81 1.79
C ARG A 491 -11.48 11.53 3.24
N ASN A 492 -12.46 11.70 4.13
CA ASN A 492 -12.33 11.31 5.52
C ASN A 492 -12.78 9.85 5.74
N LEU A 493 -12.74 9.38 7.00
CA LEU A 493 -13.08 8.01 7.41
C LEU A 493 -14.51 7.57 7.07
N PHE A 494 -15.41 8.52 6.79
CA PHE A 494 -16.79 8.26 6.40
C PHE A 494 -16.98 8.22 4.88
N GLY A 495 -15.91 8.43 4.10
CA GLY A 495 -15.95 8.50 2.64
C GLY A 495 -16.40 9.85 2.09
N THR A 496 -16.66 10.85 2.95
CA THR A 496 -17.04 12.20 2.56
C THR A 496 -15.91 12.85 1.78
N VAL A 497 -16.22 13.38 0.59
CA VAL A 497 -15.27 14.15 -0.22
C VAL A 497 -15.04 15.50 0.43
N LEU A 498 -13.79 15.77 0.83
CA LEU A 498 -13.37 17.05 1.40
C LEU A 498 -12.81 17.98 0.34
N TRP A 499 -12.16 17.40 -0.67
CA TRP A 499 -11.56 18.11 -1.79
C TRP A 499 -11.54 17.21 -3.02
N SER A 500 -11.64 17.81 -4.21
CA SER A 500 -11.55 17.11 -5.49
C SER A 500 -10.96 18.01 -6.56
N GLN A 501 -10.18 17.41 -7.47
CA GLN A 501 -9.57 18.11 -8.61
C GLN A 501 -9.57 17.21 -9.84
N ASP A 502 -10.06 17.75 -10.95
CA ASP A 502 -9.87 17.17 -12.28
C ASP A 502 -8.53 17.66 -12.85
N ILE A 503 -7.66 16.72 -13.20
CA ILE A 503 -6.36 17.01 -13.79
C ILE A 503 -6.37 16.49 -15.23
N ASN A 504 -6.26 17.41 -16.18
CA ASN A 504 -6.25 17.07 -17.60
C ASN A 504 -4.87 16.53 -18.00
N PRO A 505 -4.79 15.42 -18.77
CA PRO A 505 -3.51 14.95 -19.27
C PRO A 505 -2.95 15.93 -20.31
N ALA A 506 -1.65 16.20 -20.23
CA ALA A 506 -0.94 16.86 -21.31
C ALA A 506 -1.02 15.98 -22.57
N ARG A 507 -1.39 16.59 -23.70
CA ARG A 507 -1.43 15.89 -25.00
C ARG A 507 0.00 15.61 -25.47
N HIS A 508 0.18 14.42 -26.06
CA HIS A 508 1.46 13.98 -26.63
C HIS A 508 1.90 14.82 -27.81
#